data_AF-A0A4R3GG98-F1
#
_entry.id   AF-A0A4R3GG98-F1
#
_cell.length_a   1.000
_cell.length_b   1.000
_cell.length_c   1.000
_cell.angle_alpha   90.00
_cell.angle_beta   90.00
_cell.angle_gamma   90.00
#
_symmetry.space_group_name_H-M   'P 1'
#
loop_
_entity.id
_entity.type
_entity.pdbx_description
1 polymer ?
#
loop_
_entity_poly.entity_id
_entity_poly.type
_entity_poly.pdbx_seq_one_letter_code
_entity_poly.pdbx_strand_id
1 'polypeptide(L)'
;MARLMLYLDTRCATLQDRRAALLAAIQVATLCDDGAAIASSAVAAVRERGAFLPAIDTIERIGLAGRAIAWRWAERTLDRLLADGPSIGQTRFHWLRSPAASNLGGLTERIAFLRRLEIDRKRQARVSSGRWDQMIWEGNATPAWLANDFNASRRHALIVAQVNKLSQKLTDDAVTMFIKLMGKLFSQANNRKKQRQMDCRATTAKALRMSLDTITAQPIGLPPGSAGSTARGRRRRSAYGLRAATP
;
A
#
# COMPACT_ATOMS: atom_id res chain seq x y z
N MET A 1 -19.80 -55.30 10.21
CA MET A 1 -19.97 -53.85 9.94
C MET A 1 -21.43 -53.42 9.79
N ALA A 2 -22.27 -54.11 9.01
CA ALA A 2 -23.65 -53.70 8.75
C ALA A 2 -24.51 -53.46 10.01
N ARG A 3 -24.36 -54.28 11.06
CA ARG A 3 -25.12 -54.16 12.33
C ARG A 3 -24.78 -52.90 13.15
N LEU A 4 -23.53 -52.44 13.11
CA LEU A 4 -23.08 -51.21 13.79
C LEU A 4 -23.52 -49.96 13.03
N MET A 5 -23.51 -50.00 11.70
CA MET A 5 -23.98 -48.91 10.84
C MET A 5 -25.48 -48.65 11.01
N LEU A 6 -26.29 -49.71 11.13
CA LEU A 6 -27.71 -49.63 11.41
C LEU A 6 -28.02 -49.09 12.83
N TYR A 7 -27.16 -49.39 13.81
CA TYR A 7 -27.33 -48.93 15.19
C TYR A 7 -26.90 -47.47 15.39
N LEU A 8 -25.92 -47.00 14.61
CA LEU A 8 -25.39 -45.62 14.65
C LEU A 8 -26.03 -44.68 13.62
N ASP A 9 -27.00 -45.17 12.82
CA ASP A 9 -27.60 -44.46 11.68
C ASP A 9 -26.56 -43.82 10.73
N THR A 10 -25.48 -44.57 10.44
CA THR A 10 -24.37 -44.09 9.62
C THR A 10 -24.18 -44.93 8.37
N ARG A 11 -23.86 -44.27 7.25
CA ARG A 11 -23.67 -44.90 5.94
C ARG A 11 -22.19 -45.10 5.61
N CYS A 12 -21.86 -46.07 4.76
CA CYS A 12 -20.51 -46.19 4.19
C CYS A 12 -20.14 -44.95 3.36
N ALA A 13 -18.88 -44.51 3.42
CA ALA A 13 -18.39 -43.42 2.58
C ALA A 13 -18.45 -43.78 1.08
N THR A 14 -19.27 -43.03 0.35
CA THR A 14 -19.45 -43.14 -1.09
C THR A 14 -18.36 -42.39 -1.85
N LEU A 15 -18.35 -42.53 -3.19
CA LEU A 15 -17.49 -41.73 -4.06
C LEU A 15 -17.70 -40.22 -3.85
N GLN A 16 -18.96 -39.80 -3.62
CA GLN A 16 -19.31 -38.40 -3.44
C GLN A 16 -18.76 -37.83 -2.12
N ASP A 17 -18.77 -38.63 -1.05
CA ASP A 17 -18.19 -38.24 0.24
C ASP A 17 -16.66 -38.10 0.12
N ARG A 18 -16.00 -39.02 -0.61
CA ARG A 18 -14.55 -38.94 -0.90
C ARG A 18 -14.20 -37.74 -1.77
N ARG A 19 -15.02 -37.43 -2.78
CA ARG A 19 -14.82 -36.25 -3.64
C ARG A 19 -14.89 -34.97 -2.82
N ALA A 20 -15.83 -34.88 -1.90
CA ALA A 20 -15.96 -33.70 -1.07
C ALA A 20 -14.85 -33.59 -0.01
N ALA A 21 -14.39 -34.71 0.55
CA ALA A 21 -13.19 -34.75 1.38
C ALA A 21 -11.95 -34.25 0.62
N LEU A 22 -11.82 -34.62 -0.66
CA LEU A 22 -10.76 -34.10 -1.52
C LEU A 22 -10.89 -32.59 -1.75
N LEU A 23 -12.09 -32.07 -2.00
CA LEU A 23 -12.29 -30.62 -2.17
C LEU A 23 -11.93 -29.83 -0.90
N ALA A 24 -12.33 -30.33 0.28
CA ALA A 24 -11.94 -29.73 1.56
C ALA A 24 -10.42 -29.76 1.77
N ALA A 25 -9.79 -30.90 1.48
CA ALA A 25 -8.34 -31.04 1.54
C ALA A 25 -7.61 -30.08 0.60
N ILE A 26 -8.12 -29.86 -0.62
CA ILE A 26 -7.57 -28.89 -1.57
C ILE A 26 -7.66 -27.46 -1.01
N GLN A 27 -8.81 -27.06 -0.47
CA GLN A 27 -9.00 -25.71 0.10
C GLN A 27 -8.04 -25.43 1.27
N VAL A 28 -7.86 -26.40 2.16
CA VAL A 28 -6.89 -26.25 3.26
C VAL A 28 -5.46 -26.28 2.72
N ALA A 29 -5.15 -27.16 1.77
CA ALA A 29 -3.83 -27.26 1.16
C ALA A 29 -3.42 -26.01 0.34
N THR A 30 -4.37 -25.22 -0.16
CA THR A 30 -4.07 -23.94 -0.79
C THR A 30 -3.61 -22.88 0.22
N LEU A 31 -4.05 -23.00 1.48
CA LEU A 31 -3.74 -22.04 2.55
C LEU A 31 -2.55 -22.47 3.41
N CYS A 32 -2.31 -23.77 3.59
CA CYS A 32 -1.21 -24.29 4.39
C CYS A 32 -0.67 -25.64 3.89
N ASP A 33 0.59 -25.92 4.18
CA ASP A 33 1.22 -27.22 3.88
C ASP A 33 1.16 -28.20 5.07
N ASP A 34 0.40 -27.92 6.12
CA ASP A 34 0.31 -28.78 7.30
C ASP A 34 -0.52 -30.04 7.02
N GLY A 35 0.13 -31.20 7.08
CA GLY A 35 -0.51 -32.50 6.85
C GLY A 35 -1.64 -32.80 7.84
N ALA A 36 -1.50 -32.38 9.10
CA ALA A 36 -2.51 -32.62 10.12
C ALA A 36 -3.79 -31.80 9.84
N ALA A 37 -3.65 -30.52 9.50
CA ALA A 37 -4.76 -29.67 9.11
C ALA A 37 -5.48 -30.20 7.85
N ILE A 38 -4.73 -30.62 6.82
CA ILE A 38 -5.29 -31.17 5.58
C ILE A 38 -6.07 -32.46 5.86
N ALA A 39 -5.48 -33.41 6.60
CA ALA A 39 -6.14 -34.66 6.94
C ALA A 39 -7.40 -34.43 7.79
N SER A 40 -7.32 -33.52 8.77
CA SER A 40 -8.46 -33.16 9.62
C SER A 40 -9.62 -32.57 8.84
N SER A 41 -9.33 -31.75 7.82
CA SER A 41 -10.37 -31.20 6.94
C SER A 41 -11.07 -32.26 6.09
N ALA A 42 -10.33 -33.24 5.59
CA ALA A 42 -10.89 -34.37 4.86
C ALA A 42 -11.78 -35.23 5.77
N VAL A 43 -11.33 -35.50 7.00
CA VAL A 43 -12.10 -36.22 8.03
C VAL A 43 -13.38 -35.48 8.40
N ALA A 44 -13.30 -34.16 8.61
CA ALA A 44 -14.45 -33.32 8.92
C ALA A 44 -15.51 -33.37 7.79
N ALA A 45 -15.08 -33.23 6.53
CA ALA A 45 -15.99 -33.25 5.38
C ALA A 45 -16.72 -34.59 5.17
N VAL A 46 -16.14 -35.71 5.63
CA VAL A 46 -16.80 -37.03 5.64
C VAL A 46 -17.78 -37.12 6.81
N ARG A 47 -17.38 -36.64 8.00
CA ARG A 47 -18.23 -36.66 9.22
C ARG A 47 -19.47 -35.80 9.07
N GLU A 48 -19.34 -34.60 8.51
CA GLU A 48 -20.46 -33.69 8.23
C GLU A 48 -21.54 -34.30 7.34
N ARG A 49 -21.18 -35.32 6.54
CA ARG A 49 -22.10 -36.05 5.66
C ARG A 49 -22.69 -37.30 6.30
N GLY A 50 -22.43 -37.55 7.59
CA GLY A 50 -22.92 -38.73 8.32
C GLY A 50 -22.34 -40.05 7.78
N ALA A 51 -21.19 -40.00 7.10
CA ALA A 51 -20.54 -41.17 6.54
C ALA A 51 -19.47 -41.73 7.49
N PHE A 52 -19.35 -43.05 7.54
CA PHE A 52 -18.28 -43.74 8.24
C PHE A 52 -16.93 -43.41 7.59
N LEU A 53 -15.92 -43.15 8.41
CA LEU A 53 -14.60 -42.77 7.91
C LEU A 53 -13.99 -43.91 7.06
N PRO A 54 -13.46 -43.59 5.86
CA PRO A 54 -12.74 -44.58 5.09
C PRO A 54 -11.44 -44.97 5.79
N ALA A 55 -10.80 -46.05 5.31
CA ALA A 55 -9.52 -46.50 5.86
C ALA A 55 -8.47 -45.38 5.86
N ILE A 56 -7.55 -45.43 6.82
CA ILE A 56 -6.53 -44.39 7.01
C ILE A 56 -5.70 -44.13 5.74
N ASP A 57 -5.32 -45.18 5.00
CA ASP A 57 -4.62 -45.06 3.70
C ASP A 57 -5.44 -44.25 2.67
N THR A 58 -6.77 -44.39 2.69
CA THR A 58 -7.64 -43.59 1.80
C THR A 58 -7.63 -42.12 2.19
N ILE A 59 -7.64 -41.81 3.49
CA ILE A 59 -7.58 -40.43 3.99
C ILE A 59 -6.22 -39.80 3.64
N GLU A 60 -5.12 -40.55 3.82
CA GLU A 60 -3.78 -40.11 3.45
C GLU A 60 -3.66 -39.83 1.96
N ARG A 61 -4.16 -40.73 1.10
CA ARG A 61 -4.19 -40.52 -0.35
C ARG A 61 -5.00 -39.29 -0.75
N ILE A 62 -6.15 -39.05 -0.11
CA ILE A 62 -6.95 -37.84 -0.33
C ILE A 62 -6.15 -36.59 0.05
N GLY A 63 -5.46 -36.60 1.18
CA GLY A 63 -4.60 -35.49 1.62
C GLY A 63 -3.43 -35.22 0.67
N LEU A 64 -2.72 -36.27 0.25
CA LEU A 64 -1.61 -36.18 -0.71
C LEU A 64 -2.09 -35.68 -2.08
N ALA A 65 -3.22 -36.17 -2.57
CA ALA A 65 -3.83 -35.72 -3.82
C ALA A 65 -4.26 -34.26 -3.72
N GLY A 66 -4.89 -33.86 -2.62
CA GLY A 66 -5.30 -32.48 -2.37
C GLY A 66 -4.10 -31.52 -2.38
N ARG A 67 -3.01 -31.91 -1.72
CA ARG A 67 -1.73 -31.18 -1.77
C ARG A 67 -1.21 -31.10 -3.20
N ALA A 68 -1.06 -32.22 -3.92
CA ALA A 68 -0.54 -32.20 -5.28
C ALA A 68 -1.39 -31.36 -6.26
N ILE A 69 -2.70 -31.26 -6.06
CA ILE A 69 -3.59 -30.41 -6.86
C ILE A 69 -3.40 -28.93 -6.50
N ALA A 70 -3.39 -28.59 -5.21
CA ALA A 70 -3.15 -27.23 -4.74
C ALA A 70 -1.80 -26.68 -5.25
N TRP A 71 -0.76 -27.51 -5.21
CA TRP A 71 0.56 -27.16 -5.75
C TRP A 71 0.52 -26.89 -7.26
N ARG A 72 -0.14 -27.75 -8.05
CA ARG A 72 -0.32 -27.52 -9.51
C ARG A 72 -1.08 -26.24 -9.81
N TRP A 73 -2.04 -25.84 -8.99
CA TRP A 73 -2.75 -24.57 -9.17
C TRP A 73 -1.86 -23.36 -8.85
N ALA A 74 -1.02 -23.46 -7.83
CA ALA A 74 -0.03 -22.43 -7.51
C ALA A 74 0.97 -22.25 -8.65
N GLU A 75 1.51 -23.36 -9.19
CA GLU A 75 2.43 -23.35 -10.35
C GLU A 75 1.79 -22.66 -11.56
N ARG A 76 0.55 -23.03 -11.92
CA ARG A 76 -0.16 -22.40 -13.04
C ARG A 76 -0.43 -20.92 -12.82
N THR A 77 -0.72 -20.51 -11.59
CA THR A 77 -0.93 -19.10 -11.24
C THR A 77 0.36 -18.31 -11.36
N LEU A 78 1.48 -18.93 -11.00
CA LEU A 78 2.80 -18.35 -11.12
C LEU A 78 3.24 -18.22 -12.57
N ASP A 79 2.98 -19.23 -13.40
CA ASP A 79 3.24 -19.18 -14.83
C ASP A 79 2.38 -18.10 -15.52
N ARG A 80 1.13 -17.89 -15.07
CA ARG A 80 0.26 -16.80 -15.54
C ARG A 80 0.82 -15.40 -15.23
N LEU A 81 1.70 -15.24 -14.24
CA LEU A 81 2.37 -13.95 -14.01
C LEU A 81 3.40 -13.62 -15.09
N LEU A 82 3.93 -14.65 -15.75
CA LEU A 82 4.84 -14.52 -16.88
C LEU A 82 4.09 -14.36 -18.21
N ALA A 83 2.78 -14.62 -18.23
CA ALA A 83 1.93 -14.36 -19.39
C ALA A 83 1.57 -12.86 -19.53
N ASP A 84 0.93 -12.52 -20.66
CA ASP A 84 0.61 -11.17 -21.10
C ASP A 84 0.08 -10.26 -19.98
N GLY A 85 0.73 -9.10 -19.83
CA GLY A 85 0.43 -8.10 -18.84
C GLY A 85 -0.57 -7.05 -19.30
N PRO A 86 -0.85 -6.04 -18.44
CA PRO A 86 -1.82 -4.98 -18.72
C PRO A 86 -1.38 -4.01 -19.84
N SER A 87 -0.20 -4.20 -20.41
CA SER A 87 0.35 -3.37 -21.50
C SER A 87 0.98 -4.28 -22.55
N ILE A 88 0.83 -3.90 -23.83
CA ILE A 88 1.33 -4.67 -24.98
C ILE A 88 2.84 -4.91 -24.80
N GLY A 89 3.25 -6.19 -24.83
CA GLY A 89 4.65 -6.60 -24.74
C GLY A 89 5.27 -6.60 -23.34
N GLN A 90 4.50 -6.35 -22.26
CA GLN A 90 5.00 -6.50 -20.89
C GLN A 90 4.28 -7.63 -20.17
N THR A 91 5.02 -8.49 -19.46
CA THR A 91 4.42 -9.50 -18.57
C THR A 91 3.85 -8.85 -17.31
N ARG A 92 2.86 -9.47 -16.65
CA ARG A 92 2.34 -8.97 -15.35
C ARG A 92 3.44 -8.86 -14.30
N PHE A 93 4.41 -9.77 -14.36
CA PHE A 93 5.58 -9.75 -13.50
C PHE A 93 6.48 -8.53 -13.75
N HIS A 94 6.65 -8.11 -15.01
CA HIS A 94 7.38 -6.89 -15.35
C HIS A 94 6.66 -5.63 -14.82
N TRP A 95 5.34 -5.55 -14.99
CA TRP A 95 4.53 -4.43 -14.44
C TRP A 95 4.68 -4.29 -12.92
N LEU A 96 4.71 -5.41 -12.18
CA LEU A 96 4.97 -5.42 -10.74
C LEU A 96 6.36 -4.90 -10.36
N ARG A 97 7.39 -5.17 -11.19
CA ARG A 97 8.78 -4.77 -10.96
C ARG A 97 9.08 -3.33 -11.38
N SER A 98 8.26 -2.74 -12.26
CA SER A 98 8.48 -1.38 -12.72
C SER A 98 8.50 -0.41 -11.52
N PRO A 99 9.29 0.68 -11.57
CA PRO A 99 9.38 1.63 -10.45
C PRO A 99 7.97 2.05 -10.00
N ALA A 100 7.79 2.03 -8.67
CA ALA A 100 6.53 2.26 -7.99
C ALA A 100 5.74 3.41 -8.62
N ALA A 101 4.44 3.18 -8.85
CA ALA A 101 3.56 4.19 -9.40
C ALA A 101 3.77 5.53 -8.70
N SER A 102 3.81 6.63 -9.47
CA SER A 102 4.02 7.98 -8.95
C SER A 102 2.91 8.46 -8.00
N ASN A 103 1.88 7.64 -7.78
CA ASN A 103 0.70 7.92 -6.99
C ASN A 103 0.35 6.74 -6.06
N LEU A 104 -0.30 7.06 -4.93
CA LEU A 104 -0.71 6.07 -3.93
C LEU A 104 -1.70 5.05 -4.52
N GLY A 105 -2.56 5.49 -5.45
CA GLY A 105 -3.56 4.64 -6.11
C GLY A 105 -2.95 3.47 -6.89
N GLY A 106 -1.88 3.70 -7.65
CA GLY A 106 -1.18 2.65 -8.39
C GLY A 106 -0.39 1.73 -7.46
N LEU A 107 0.08 2.22 -6.31
CA LEU A 107 0.66 1.36 -5.27
C LEU A 107 -0.41 0.44 -4.67
N THR A 108 -1.60 0.96 -4.33
CA THR A 108 -2.70 0.13 -3.80
C THR A 108 -3.21 -0.88 -4.82
N GLU A 109 -3.28 -0.53 -6.11
CA GLU A 109 -3.65 -1.47 -7.17
C GLU A 109 -2.67 -2.66 -7.24
N ARG A 110 -1.37 -2.39 -7.19
CA ARG A 110 -0.34 -3.43 -7.16
C ARG A 110 -0.40 -4.27 -5.90
N ILE A 111 -0.62 -3.66 -4.73
CA ILE A 111 -0.79 -4.39 -3.47
C ILE A 111 -2.03 -5.29 -3.54
N ALA A 112 -3.15 -4.79 -4.08
CA ALA A 112 -4.37 -5.56 -4.25
C ALA A 112 -4.16 -6.76 -5.18
N PHE A 113 -3.42 -6.55 -6.28
CA PHE A 113 -3.01 -7.63 -7.17
C PHE A 113 -2.17 -8.68 -6.46
N LEU A 114 -1.16 -8.27 -5.68
CA LEU A 114 -0.32 -9.21 -4.92
C LEU A 114 -1.10 -9.98 -3.85
N ARG A 115 -2.08 -9.35 -3.20
CA ARG A 115 -2.94 -10.04 -2.22
C ARG A 115 -3.82 -11.11 -2.88
N ARG A 116 -4.28 -10.89 -4.11
CA ARG A 116 -5.05 -11.89 -4.88
C ARG A 116 -4.23 -13.12 -5.28
N LEU A 117 -2.90 -13.04 -5.26
CA LEU A 117 -2.03 -14.18 -5.55
C LEU A 117 -1.89 -15.14 -4.36
N GLU A 118 -2.36 -14.76 -3.16
CA GLU A 118 -2.37 -15.59 -1.95
C GLU A 118 -1.03 -16.30 -1.65
N ILE A 119 0.09 -15.65 -1.96
CA ILE A 119 1.42 -16.21 -1.69
C ILE A 119 1.68 -16.12 -0.19
N ASP A 120 1.73 -17.27 0.48
CA ASP A 120 1.97 -17.36 1.91
C ASP A 120 3.39 -16.90 2.27
N ARG A 121 3.47 -15.79 3.01
CA ARG A 121 4.72 -15.23 3.56
C ARG A 121 5.41 -16.19 4.52
N LYS A 122 4.68 -17.11 5.17
CA LYS A 122 5.28 -18.10 6.07
C LYS A 122 6.21 -19.07 5.34
N ARG A 123 6.13 -19.17 4.01
CA ARG A 123 7.10 -19.93 3.19
C ARG A 123 8.50 -19.35 3.26
N GLN A 124 8.65 -18.02 3.42
CA GLN A 124 9.95 -17.39 3.62
C GLN A 124 10.65 -17.91 4.88
N ALA A 125 9.91 -18.13 5.97
CA ALA A 125 10.46 -18.58 7.24
C ALA A 125 11.02 -20.02 7.21
N ARG A 126 10.70 -20.80 6.17
CA ARG A 126 11.20 -22.17 5.99
C ARG A 126 12.53 -22.22 5.25
N VAL A 127 12.98 -21.12 4.66
CA VAL A 127 14.23 -21.02 3.90
C VAL A 127 15.22 -20.18 4.72
N SER A 128 16.47 -20.62 4.81
CA SER A 128 17.54 -19.83 5.43
C SER A 128 17.64 -18.45 4.77
N SER A 129 17.83 -17.40 5.58
CA SER A 129 17.86 -16.00 5.12
C SER A 129 18.88 -15.77 4.01
N GLY A 130 20.10 -16.30 4.13
CA GLY A 130 21.14 -16.15 3.10
C GLY A 130 20.76 -16.76 1.75
N ARG A 131 20.09 -17.92 1.75
CA ARG A 131 19.60 -18.55 0.52
C ARG A 131 18.44 -17.77 -0.09
N TRP A 132 17.58 -17.20 0.74
CA TRP A 132 16.48 -16.37 0.30
C TRP A 132 16.96 -15.07 -0.35
N ASP A 133 17.94 -14.40 0.24
CA ASP A 133 18.55 -13.19 -0.31
C ASP A 133 19.28 -13.48 -1.63
N GLN A 134 19.96 -14.63 -1.72
CA GLN A 134 20.54 -15.11 -2.95
C GLN A 134 19.47 -15.31 -4.05
N MET A 135 18.33 -15.93 -3.74
CA MET A 135 17.22 -16.07 -4.70
C MET A 135 16.66 -14.72 -5.16
N ILE A 136 16.56 -13.74 -4.27
CA ILE A 136 16.13 -12.38 -4.63
C ILE A 136 17.15 -11.74 -5.57
N TRP A 137 18.44 -11.88 -5.28
CA TRP A 137 19.50 -11.31 -6.11
C TRP A 137 19.55 -11.95 -7.50
N GLU A 138 19.51 -13.29 -7.58
CA GLU A 138 19.42 -14.05 -8.83
C GLU A 138 18.18 -13.64 -9.64
N GLY A 139 17.02 -13.52 -8.99
CA GLY A 139 15.80 -13.06 -9.65
C GLY A 139 15.91 -11.62 -10.16
N ASN A 140 16.57 -10.73 -9.42
CA ASN A 140 16.76 -9.34 -9.83
C ASN A 140 17.65 -9.23 -11.08
N ALA A 141 18.71 -10.02 -11.13
CA ALA A 141 19.62 -10.12 -12.28
C ALA A 141 18.96 -10.80 -13.49
N THR A 142 17.95 -11.65 -13.29
CA THR A 142 17.27 -12.39 -14.36
C THR A 142 16.15 -11.54 -15.02
N PRO A 143 16.26 -11.21 -16.33
CA PRO A 143 15.16 -10.60 -17.08
C PRO A 143 14.05 -11.62 -17.36
N ALA A 144 12.80 -11.14 -17.51
CA ALA A 144 11.60 -11.99 -17.57
C ALA A 144 11.59 -13.03 -18.70
N TRP A 145 12.32 -12.82 -19.79
CA TRP A 145 12.47 -13.78 -20.89
C TRP A 145 13.44 -14.92 -20.56
N LEU A 146 14.49 -14.65 -19.77
CA LEU A 146 15.47 -15.64 -19.31
C LEU A 146 14.91 -16.53 -18.19
N ALA A 147 13.84 -16.10 -17.53
CA ALA A 147 13.13 -16.91 -16.56
C ALA A 147 12.59 -18.21 -17.19
N ASN A 148 12.33 -18.23 -18.50
CA ASN A 148 11.77 -19.39 -19.19
C ASN A 148 12.78 -20.52 -19.44
N ASP A 149 14.08 -20.21 -19.41
CA ASP A 149 15.17 -21.19 -19.61
C ASP A 149 15.49 -22.00 -18.35
N PHE A 150 15.00 -21.57 -17.18
CA PHE A 150 15.12 -22.34 -15.95
C PHE A 150 14.11 -23.49 -15.90
N ASN A 151 14.50 -24.58 -15.22
CA ASN A 151 13.54 -25.62 -14.84
C ASN A 151 12.36 -25.00 -14.04
N ALA A 152 11.17 -25.57 -14.18
CA ALA A 152 9.94 -25.02 -13.62
C ALA A 152 10.07 -24.75 -12.11
N SER A 153 10.64 -25.68 -11.35
CA SER A 153 10.83 -25.55 -9.90
C SER A 153 11.73 -24.36 -9.51
N ARG A 154 12.84 -24.14 -10.22
CA ARG A 154 13.75 -23.01 -9.97
C ARG A 154 13.10 -21.69 -10.37
N ARG A 155 12.45 -21.64 -11.53
CA ARG A 155 11.67 -20.49 -11.98
C ARG A 155 10.62 -20.10 -10.94
N HIS A 156 9.86 -21.08 -10.44
CA HIS A 156 8.82 -20.86 -9.44
C HIS A 156 9.39 -20.36 -8.11
N ALA A 157 10.50 -20.94 -7.63
CA ALA A 157 11.16 -20.48 -6.41
C ALA A 157 11.61 -19.01 -6.51
N LEU A 158 12.20 -18.62 -7.64
CA LEU A 158 12.64 -17.24 -7.89
C LEU A 158 11.46 -16.27 -7.89
N ILE A 159 10.38 -16.59 -8.62
CA ILE A 159 9.21 -15.70 -8.68
C ILE A 159 8.55 -15.56 -7.31
N VAL A 160 8.43 -16.64 -6.53
CA VAL A 160 7.88 -16.58 -5.17
C VAL A 160 8.73 -15.68 -4.26
N ALA A 161 10.06 -15.80 -4.33
CA ALA A 161 10.97 -14.95 -3.55
C ALA A 161 10.82 -13.46 -3.96
N GLN A 162 10.78 -13.19 -5.26
CA GLN A 162 10.65 -11.83 -5.78
C GLN A 162 9.29 -11.20 -5.47
N VAL A 163 8.19 -11.94 -5.64
CA VAL A 163 6.86 -11.44 -5.32
C VAL A 163 6.75 -11.09 -3.82
N ASN A 164 7.31 -11.93 -2.93
CA ASN A 164 7.35 -11.62 -1.51
C ASN A 164 8.13 -10.34 -1.22
N LYS A 165 9.33 -10.19 -1.80
CA LYS A 165 10.15 -8.98 -1.64
C LYS A 165 9.45 -7.72 -2.18
N LEU A 166 8.81 -7.81 -3.33
CA LEU A 166 8.03 -6.72 -3.91
C LEU A 166 6.83 -6.36 -3.04
N SER A 167 6.17 -7.34 -2.42
CA SER A 167 5.04 -7.08 -1.52
C SER A 167 5.44 -6.24 -0.30
N GLN A 168 6.62 -6.51 0.27
CA GLN A 168 7.18 -5.74 1.38
C GLN A 168 7.50 -4.32 0.90
N LYS A 169 8.28 -4.20 -0.18
CA LYS A 169 8.70 -2.91 -0.74
C LYS A 169 7.50 -2.01 -1.10
N LEU A 170 6.49 -2.54 -1.80
CA LEU A 170 5.30 -1.77 -2.17
C LEU A 170 4.50 -1.32 -0.96
N THR A 171 4.46 -2.13 0.11
CA THR A 171 3.79 -1.76 1.36
C THR A 171 4.54 -0.62 2.06
N ASP A 172 5.88 -0.70 2.12
CA ASP A 172 6.72 0.33 2.71
C ASP A 172 6.66 1.66 1.92
N ASP A 173 6.67 1.57 0.58
CA ASP A 173 6.51 2.71 -0.32
C ASP A 173 5.13 3.36 -0.15
N ALA A 174 4.06 2.56 -0.03
CA ALA A 174 2.71 3.06 0.19
C ALA A 174 2.57 3.77 1.55
N VAL A 175 3.12 3.19 2.62
CA VAL A 175 3.12 3.82 3.95
C VAL A 175 3.93 5.11 3.94
N THR A 176 5.12 5.12 3.33
CA THR A 176 5.96 6.31 3.20
C THR A 176 5.24 7.42 2.44
N MET A 177 4.55 7.07 1.34
CA MET A 177 3.80 8.03 0.55
C MET A 177 2.58 8.57 1.31
N PHE A 178 1.88 7.72 2.05
CA PHE A 178 0.78 8.13 2.93
C PHE A 178 1.25 9.14 3.98
N ILE A 179 2.35 8.85 4.68
CA ILE A 179 2.94 9.77 5.68
C ILE A 179 3.30 11.11 5.03
N LYS A 180 3.92 11.10 3.86
CA LYS A 180 4.28 12.33 3.12
C LYS A 180 3.05 13.15 2.72
N LEU A 181 1.98 12.51 2.26
CA LEU A 181 0.73 13.18 1.89
C LEU A 181 0.07 13.80 3.13
N MET A 182 0.01 13.07 4.24
CA MET A 182 -0.50 13.61 5.51
C MET A 182 0.31 14.81 5.99
N GLY A 183 1.65 14.72 5.96
CA GLY A 183 2.53 15.83 6.31
C GLY A 183 2.32 17.08 5.44
N LYS A 184 2.13 16.90 4.13
CA LYS A 184 1.81 18.01 3.20
C LYS A 184 0.46 18.65 3.51
N LEU A 185 -0.57 17.86 3.81
CA LEU A 185 -1.90 18.38 4.16
C LEU A 185 -1.86 19.21 5.44
N PHE A 186 -1.22 18.71 6.50
CA PHE A 186 -1.05 19.46 7.74
C PHE A 186 -0.19 20.71 7.55
N SER A 187 0.90 20.61 6.79
CA SER A 187 1.74 21.77 6.45
C SER A 187 0.94 22.82 5.69
N GLN A 188 0.14 22.43 4.70
CA GLN A 188 -0.69 23.35 3.92
C GLN A 188 -1.76 24.01 4.79
N ALA A 189 -2.43 23.26 5.67
CA ALA A 189 -3.40 23.81 6.61
C ALA A 189 -2.75 24.81 7.58
N ASN A 190 -1.57 24.48 8.11
CA ASN A 190 -0.85 25.35 9.02
C ASN A 190 -0.33 26.61 8.32
N ASN A 191 0.16 26.49 7.08
CA ASN A 191 0.59 27.63 6.28
C ASN A 191 -0.58 28.54 5.92
N ARG A 192 -1.76 27.99 5.61
CA ARG A 192 -2.99 28.78 5.42
C ARG A 192 -3.39 29.52 6.70
N LYS A 193 -3.27 28.89 7.87
CA LYS A 193 -3.54 29.53 9.16
C LYS A 193 -2.55 30.67 9.44
N LYS A 194 -1.25 30.44 9.23
CA LYS A 194 -0.22 31.47 9.36
C LYS A 194 -0.46 32.64 8.42
N GLN A 195 -0.79 32.36 7.15
CA GLN A 195 -1.11 33.39 6.17
C GLN A 195 -2.29 34.24 6.62
N ARG A 196 -3.41 33.62 7.02
CA ARG A 196 -4.58 34.33 7.56
C ARG A 196 -4.23 35.21 8.76
N GLN A 197 -3.37 34.73 9.65
CA GLN A 197 -2.94 35.52 10.81
C GLN A 197 -2.08 36.72 10.40
N MET A 198 -1.20 36.58 9.41
CA MET A 198 -0.41 37.69 8.87
C MET A 198 -1.31 38.71 8.17
N ASP A 199 -2.26 38.25 7.38
CA ASP A 199 -3.23 39.12 6.70
C ASP A 199 -4.07 39.90 7.72
N CYS A 200 -4.61 39.23 8.75
CA CYS A 200 -5.33 39.90 9.85
C CYS A 200 -4.47 40.94 10.57
N ARG A 201 -3.20 40.63 10.87
CA ARG A 201 -2.27 41.60 11.48
C ARG A 201 -2.04 42.81 10.61
N ALA A 202 -1.86 42.62 9.30
CA ALA A 202 -1.68 43.70 8.35
C ALA A 202 -2.94 44.58 8.26
N THR A 203 -4.14 43.98 8.24
CA THR A 203 -5.39 44.73 8.24
C THR A 203 -5.61 45.51 9.54
N THR A 204 -5.31 44.93 10.70
CA THR A 204 -5.42 45.61 12.00
C THR A 204 -4.42 46.77 12.09
N ALA A 205 -3.16 46.56 11.67
CA ALA A 205 -2.16 47.62 11.65
C ALA A 205 -2.58 48.78 10.73
N LYS A 206 -3.17 48.49 9.57
CA LYS A 206 -3.72 49.50 8.67
C LYS A 206 -4.88 50.27 9.30
N ALA A 207 -5.81 49.57 9.95
CA ALA A 207 -6.93 50.20 10.64
C ALA A 207 -6.45 51.12 11.78
N LEU A 208 -5.50 50.66 12.61
CA LEU A 208 -4.92 51.49 13.68
C LEU A 208 -4.21 52.73 13.14
N ARG A 209 -3.48 52.62 12.02
CA ARG A 209 -2.88 53.79 11.33
C ARG A 209 -3.93 54.78 10.87
N MET A 210 -4.99 54.31 10.21
CA MET A 210 -6.10 55.17 9.78
C MET A 210 -6.75 55.89 10.97
N SER A 211 -6.97 55.19 12.09
CA SER A 211 -7.52 55.81 13.31
C SER A 211 -6.59 56.88 13.88
N LEU A 212 -5.28 56.64 13.91
CA LEU A 212 -4.29 57.63 14.37
C LEU A 212 -4.21 58.84 13.44
N ASP A 213 -4.25 58.64 12.12
CA ASP A 213 -4.32 59.73 11.14
C ASP A 213 -5.58 60.57 11.33
N THR A 214 -6.71 59.93 11.65
CA THR A 214 -7.98 60.63 11.93
C THR A 214 -7.92 61.45 13.22
N ILE A 215 -7.30 60.91 14.28
CA ILE A 215 -7.12 61.60 15.57
C ILE A 215 -6.16 62.78 15.43
N THR A 216 -5.07 62.61 14.69
CA THR A 216 -4.07 63.68 14.47
C THR A 216 -4.56 64.75 13.48
N ALA A 217 -5.52 64.43 12.62
CA ALA A 217 -6.18 65.39 11.73
C ALA A 217 -7.26 66.25 12.42
N GLN A 218 -7.70 65.90 13.64
CA GLN A 218 -8.54 66.79 14.44
C GLN A 218 -7.66 67.84 15.14
N PRO A 219 -7.81 69.14 14.85
CA PRO A 219 -7.09 70.16 15.60
C PRO A 219 -7.65 70.18 17.03
N ILE A 220 -6.77 69.98 18.03
CA ILE A 220 -7.07 70.29 19.43
C ILE A 220 -7.50 71.76 19.45
N GLY A 221 -8.78 72.01 19.66
CA GLY A 221 -9.36 73.34 19.76
C GLY A 221 -8.83 74.04 21.01
N LEU A 222 -7.73 74.79 20.85
CA LEU A 222 -7.41 75.90 21.73
C LEU A 222 -8.22 77.12 21.26
N PRO A 223 -8.99 77.81 22.14
CA PRO A 223 -9.83 78.91 21.72
C PRO A 223 -9.01 80.12 21.22
N PRO A 224 -9.54 80.90 20.25
CA PRO A 224 -8.82 82.02 19.67
C PRO A 224 -8.89 83.25 20.60
N GLY A 225 -7.73 83.70 21.08
CA GLY A 225 -7.60 84.90 21.92
C GLY A 225 -6.42 85.78 21.50
N SER A 226 -6.76 86.87 20.79
CA SER A 226 -6.04 88.15 20.62
C SER A 226 -4.62 88.19 20.02
N ALA A 227 -4.61 88.61 18.75
CA ALA A 227 -3.72 89.59 18.10
C ALA A 227 -2.43 90.05 18.81
N GLY A 228 -1.32 89.86 18.10
CA GLY A 228 -0.05 90.55 18.29
C GLY A 228 0.68 90.68 16.96
N SER A 229 0.27 91.66 16.16
CA SER A 229 1.00 92.12 14.97
C SER A 229 2.46 92.44 15.33
N THR A 230 3.43 91.81 14.69
CA THR A 230 4.70 92.47 14.35
C THR A 230 5.31 91.83 13.10
N ALA A 231 5.48 92.68 12.09
CA ALA A 231 6.19 92.39 10.86
C ALA A 231 7.68 92.14 11.10
N ARG A 232 8.27 91.14 10.42
CA ARG A 232 9.63 91.22 9.85
C ARG A 232 10.00 89.93 9.12
N GLY A 233 10.73 90.08 8.02
CA GLY A 233 11.71 89.05 7.64
C GLY A 233 11.54 88.39 6.28
N ARG A 234 11.43 89.18 5.22
CA ARG A 234 11.82 88.76 3.87
C ARG A 234 13.28 88.31 3.89
N ARG A 235 13.58 87.03 3.69
CA ARG A 235 14.89 86.58 3.16
C ARG A 235 14.72 85.48 2.12
N ARG A 236 15.18 85.83 0.92
CA ARG A 236 15.38 85.00 -0.27
C ARG A 236 16.55 84.02 -0.07
N ARG A 237 16.67 83.10 -1.05
CA ARG A 237 17.88 82.36 -1.51
C ARG A 237 18.24 81.17 -0.60
N SER A 238 18.68 80.00 -1.08
CA SER A 238 19.18 79.53 -2.38
C SER A 238 19.28 77.99 -2.27
N ALA A 239 18.74 77.22 -3.23
CA ALA A 239 19.48 76.37 -4.19
C ALA A 239 20.58 75.46 -3.62
N TYR A 240 20.39 74.15 -3.80
CA TYR A 240 21.27 73.11 -4.42
C TYR A 240 20.33 71.88 -4.57
N GLY A 241 20.02 71.30 -5.74
CA GLY A 241 20.91 70.68 -6.74
C GLY A 241 21.47 69.37 -6.15
N LEU A 242 21.41 68.16 -6.69
CA LEU A 242 21.12 67.52 -7.99
C LEU A 242 20.63 66.08 -7.65
N ARG A 243 19.61 65.49 -8.31
CA ARG A 243 19.68 64.60 -9.49
C ARG A 243 20.93 63.70 -9.65
N ALA A 244 20.75 62.40 -9.45
CA ALA A 244 21.27 61.28 -10.29
C ALA A 244 20.43 60.04 -9.90
N ALA A 245 19.50 59.53 -10.72
CA ALA A 245 19.67 58.78 -11.97
C ALA A 245 20.47 57.46 -11.78
N THR A 246 19.68 56.40 -11.65
CA THR A 246 19.80 54.95 -11.97
C THR A 246 20.88 54.50 -12.98
N PRO A 247 21.22 53.20 -13.09
CA PRO A 247 20.40 51.98 -12.90
C PRO A 247 20.61 51.20 -11.61
#